data_AF-A0A1F6BKX9-F1
#
_entry.id   AF-A0A1F6BKX9-F1
#
_cell.length_a   1.000
_cell.length_b   1.000
_cell.length_c   1.000
_cell.angle_alpha   90.00
_cell.angle_beta   90.00
_cell.angle_gamma   90.00
#
_symmetry.space_group_name_H-M   'P 1'
#
loop_
_entity.id
_entity.type
_entity.pdbx_description
1 polymer ?
#
loop_
_entity_poly.entity_id
_entity_poly.type
_entity_poly.pdbx_seq_one_letter_code
_entity_poly.pdbx_strand_id
1 'polypeptide(L)'
;MNKSRVVAIVLLVFVAGSVSFTAHAQTPLESLRDRAVNLGRQIMGNDTPVSSVSREKATSTSGEEIGVLRERLRNRVANPGELQATREERRVEFEGAVTEREAQLKERVARIAEQKRQIAEHVFSQLAEIKKRMLGQFLEVIDRLDAVLVSVLSRTDKAAEAGILDETAQTEVYGAIRSAEAAIVAARDAAHAEFDVVREVGDVADEETLRSAMTTLRNEVRGDLEAVRTKLREAHEAVRNAATMLAQRPRVDEVEE
;
A
#
# COMPACT_ATOMS: atom_id res chain seq x y z
N MET A 1 46.21 2.12 70.28
CA MET A 1 45.72 2.05 68.89
C MET A 1 44.60 1.02 68.82
N ASN A 2 43.43 1.45 68.30
CA ASN A 2 42.12 0.78 68.28
C ASN A 2 42.17 -0.66 67.71
N LYS A 3 41.58 -1.70 68.33
CA LYS A 3 40.13 -2.08 68.38
C LYS A 3 39.49 -2.10 66.98
N SER A 4 38.72 -3.07 66.49
CA SER A 4 38.17 -4.34 66.95
C SER A 4 37.26 -4.84 65.80
N ARG A 5 37.13 -6.17 65.63
CA ARG A 5 35.89 -6.92 65.29
C ARG A 5 35.21 -6.67 63.92
N VAL A 6 35.09 -7.67 63.04
CA VAL A 6 34.14 -8.82 62.98
C VAL A 6 32.76 -8.43 62.41
N VAL A 7 32.22 -9.32 61.55
CA VAL A 7 30.83 -9.43 61.02
C VAL A 7 30.51 -8.56 59.80
N ALA A 8 30.27 -9.11 58.59
CA ALA A 8 29.16 -9.91 58.05
C ALA A 8 27.91 -9.09 57.62
N ILE A 9 27.57 -9.26 56.34
CA ILE A 9 26.24 -9.42 55.71
C ILE A 9 25.17 -8.31 55.93
N VAL A 10 24.44 -8.06 54.84
CA VAL A 10 23.01 -7.70 54.75
C VAL A 10 22.75 -6.34 54.09
N LEU A 11 22.42 -6.48 52.81
CA LEU A 11 21.50 -5.71 51.98
C LEU A 11 20.27 -5.19 52.73
N LEU A 12 19.96 -3.89 52.66
CA LEU A 12 18.57 -3.38 52.61
C LEU A 12 18.50 -1.83 52.46
N VAL A 13 17.59 -1.38 51.58
CA VAL A 13 16.67 -0.21 51.74
C VAL A 13 17.30 1.20 51.70
N PHE A 14 16.72 2.28 51.15
CA PHE A 14 15.52 2.64 50.36
C PHE A 14 15.55 4.19 50.30
N VAL A 15 14.57 4.82 49.65
CA VAL A 15 14.10 6.21 49.84
C VAL A 15 14.58 7.30 48.85
N ALA A 16 13.63 7.60 47.95
CA ALA A 16 13.06 8.89 47.57
C ALA A 16 13.84 9.93 46.74
N GLY A 17 13.13 10.41 45.72
CA GLY A 17 13.48 11.62 44.97
C GLY A 17 12.55 11.85 43.78
N SER A 18 11.27 12.08 44.04
CA SER A 18 10.24 12.52 43.09
C SER A 18 10.46 13.96 42.61
N VAL A 19 10.41 14.23 41.30
CA VAL A 19 9.69 15.36 40.69
C VAL A 19 9.29 14.99 39.24
N SER A 20 8.00 15.09 38.94
CA SER A 20 7.41 15.01 37.60
C SER A 20 7.30 16.41 36.98
N PHE A 21 7.59 16.60 35.68
CA PHE A 21 6.85 17.52 34.80
C PHE A 21 7.21 17.31 33.30
N THR A 22 6.27 17.70 32.44
CA THR A 22 6.00 17.33 31.03
C THR A 22 6.80 18.05 29.93
N ALA A 23 7.01 17.39 28.77
CA ALA A 23 7.02 17.95 27.39
C ALA A 23 7.15 16.80 26.36
N HIS A 24 6.11 16.37 25.63
CA HIS A 24 5.56 16.88 24.37
C HIS A 24 6.57 17.08 23.21
N ALA A 25 6.53 16.12 22.27
CA ALA A 25 6.83 16.11 20.82
C ALA A 25 7.80 17.14 20.20
N GLN A 26 8.80 16.64 19.45
CA GLN A 26 9.07 17.06 18.07
C GLN A 26 10.04 16.10 17.36
N THR A 27 9.57 15.54 16.25
CA THR A 27 10.27 14.73 15.25
C THR A 27 11.28 15.58 14.46
N PRO A 28 12.43 15.05 14.00
CA PRO A 28 13.40 15.84 13.24
C PRO A 28 13.01 15.94 11.75
N LEU A 29 12.03 16.78 11.44
CA LEU A 29 11.67 17.17 10.06
C LEU A 29 12.54 18.32 9.51
N GLU A 30 13.45 18.90 10.31
CA GLU A 30 14.33 19.99 9.84
C GLU A 30 15.55 19.51 9.03
N SER A 31 15.97 18.24 9.14
CA SER A 31 17.17 17.75 8.43
C SER A 31 16.97 17.46 6.93
N LEU A 32 15.73 17.48 6.44
CA LEU A 32 15.41 17.26 5.03
C LEU A 32 15.20 18.56 4.23
N ARG A 33 14.82 19.65 4.91
CA ARG A 33 14.68 20.97 4.28
C ARG A 33 16.05 21.59 3.96
N ASP A 34 17.02 21.46 4.87
CA ASP A 34 18.38 21.97 4.66
C ASP A 34 19.18 21.17 3.62
N ARG A 35 18.81 19.89 3.40
CA ARG A 35 19.34 19.08 2.29
C ARG A 35 18.74 19.44 0.93
N ALA A 36 17.49 19.89 0.87
CA ALA A 36 16.85 20.31 -0.38
C ALA A 36 17.34 21.68 -0.89
N VAL A 37 17.66 22.61 0.03
CA VAL A 37 18.18 23.95 -0.34
C VAL A 37 19.63 23.87 -0.87
N ASN A 38 20.43 22.91 -0.39
CA ASN A 38 21.81 22.75 -0.84
C ASN A 38 21.95 22.04 -2.20
N LEU A 39 21.01 21.19 -2.60
CA LEU A 39 20.96 20.65 -3.97
C LEU A 39 20.50 21.70 -5.00
N GLY A 40 19.64 22.64 -4.61
CA GLY A 40 19.16 23.71 -5.49
C GLY A 40 20.25 24.72 -5.90
N ARG A 41 21.36 24.79 -5.17
CA ARG A 41 22.47 25.73 -5.44
C ARG A 41 23.56 25.17 -6.35
N GLN A 42 23.56 23.85 -6.61
CA GLN A 42 24.56 23.18 -7.46
C GLN A 42 24.10 23.01 -8.92
N ILE A 43 22.87 23.45 -9.26
CA ILE A 43 22.27 23.32 -10.59
C ILE A 43 22.21 24.66 -11.35
N MET A 44 22.46 25.80 -10.70
CA MET A 44 22.53 27.11 -11.37
C MET A 44 23.97 27.60 -11.48
N GLY A 45 24.60 27.31 -12.62
CA GLY A 45 25.86 27.94 -12.98
C GLY A 45 26.60 27.25 -14.11
N ASN A 46 26.13 27.41 -15.35
CA ASN A 46 27.02 27.76 -16.45
C ASN A 46 26.23 28.12 -17.72
N ASP A 47 26.37 29.37 -18.15
CA ASP A 47 25.94 29.86 -19.45
C ASP A 47 26.81 29.23 -20.55
N THR A 48 26.21 28.35 -21.36
CA THR A 48 26.70 28.05 -22.71
C THR A 48 25.51 27.94 -23.66
N PRO A 49 25.54 28.58 -24.84
CA PRO A 49 24.45 28.49 -25.79
C PRO A 49 24.60 27.18 -26.55
N VAL A 50 23.83 26.15 -26.18
CA VAL A 50 23.81 24.87 -26.91
C VAL A 50 22.52 24.76 -27.70
N SER A 51 22.54 25.39 -28.88
CA SER A 51 21.73 24.94 -30.00
C SER A 51 22.17 23.52 -30.39
N SER A 52 21.21 22.62 -30.61
CA SER A 52 21.29 21.37 -31.40
C SER A 52 21.67 20.00 -30.79
N VAL A 53 21.61 19.77 -29.46
CA VAL A 53 21.88 18.40 -28.90
C VAL A 53 20.67 17.71 -28.22
N SER A 54 19.49 18.33 -28.17
CA SER A 54 18.37 17.78 -27.37
C SER A 54 17.42 16.78 -28.05
N ARG A 55 17.75 16.22 -29.22
CA ARG A 55 16.89 15.19 -29.85
C ARG A 55 17.38 13.74 -29.69
N GLU A 56 18.66 13.52 -29.41
CA GLU A 56 19.25 12.16 -29.46
C GLU A 56 19.28 11.44 -28.10
N LYS A 57 19.09 12.17 -26.98
CA LYS A 57 19.05 11.58 -25.62
C LYS A 57 17.64 11.38 -25.04
N ALA A 58 16.61 11.98 -25.63
CA ALA A 58 15.22 11.80 -25.20
C ALA A 58 14.55 10.57 -25.85
N THR A 59 14.98 10.20 -27.06
CA THR A 59 14.49 9.01 -27.78
C THR A 59 15.07 7.71 -27.24
N SER A 60 16.31 7.71 -26.74
CA SER A 60 16.94 6.54 -26.11
C SER A 60 16.34 6.20 -24.75
N THR A 61 15.99 7.19 -23.93
CA THR A 61 15.33 6.98 -22.62
C THR A 61 13.87 6.52 -22.76
N SER A 62 13.11 7.10 -23.71
CA SER A 62 11.71 6.71 -23.91
C SER A 62 11.56 5.26 -24.38
N GLY A 63 12.37 4.82 -25.34
CA GLY A 63 12.31 3.45 -25.88
C GLY A 63 12.71 2.37 -24.85
N GLU A 64 13.76 2.62 -24.07
CA GLU A 64 14.25 1.70 -23.03
C GLU A 64 13.23 1.57 -21.88
N GLU A 65 12.65 2.68 -21.42
CA GLU A 65 11.60 2.67 -20.41
C GLU A 65 10.35 1.90 -20.84
N ILE A 66 9.96 1.99 -22.13
CA ILE A 66 8.84 1.19 -22.67
C ILE A 66 9.21 -0.29 -22.76
N GLY A 67 10.45 -0.63 -23.10
CA GLY A 67 10.95 -2.00 -23.05
C GLY A 67 10.80 -2.62 -21.67
N VAL A 68 11.25 -1.91 -20.63
CA VAL A 68 11.12 -2.34 -19.23
C VAL A 68 9.65 -2.45 -18.81
N LEU A 69 8.81 -1.49 -19.22
CA LEU A 69 7.37 -1.53 -18.94
C LEU A 69 6.71 -2.78 -19.53
N ARG A 70 7.03 -3.14 -20.79
CA ARG A 70 6.51 -4.35 -21.45
C ARG A 70 6.90 -5.60 -20.69
N GLU A 71 8.19 -5.74 -20.38
CA GLU A 71 8.70 -6.92 -19.69
C GLU A 71 8.03 -7.07 -18.32
N ARG A 72 7.97 -6.00 -17.54
CA ARG A 72 7.34 -6.00 -16.22
C ARG A 72 5.85 -6.36 -16.27
N LEU A 73 5.09 -5.77 -17.19
CA LEU A 73 3.66 -6.08 -17.36
C LEU A 73 3.43 -7.53 -17.80
N ARG A 74 4.20 -8.01 -18.77
CA ARG A 74 4.12 -9.41 -19.24
C ARG A 74 4.50 -10.39 -18.15
N ASN A 75 5.57 -10.11 -17.39
CA ASN A 75 6.01 -10.98 -16.30
C ASN A 75 4.96 -11.11 -15.20
N ARG A 76 4.26 -10.02 -14.82
CA ARG A 76 3.17 -10.11 -13.83
C ARG A 76 2.02 -11.00 -14.28
N VAL A 77 1.66 -10.97 -15.57
CA VAL A 77 0.58 -11.80 -16.11
C VAL A 77 1.04 -13.23 -16.41
N ALA A 78 2.30 -13.42 -16.82
CA ALA A 78 2.87 -14.73 -17.14
C ALA A 78 3.24 -15.56 -15.91
N ASN A 79 3.51 -14.91 -14.77
CA ASN A 79 3.87 -15.56 -13.51
C ASN A 79 2.78 -15.37 -12.44
N PRO A 80 1.53 -15.83 -12.68
CA PRO A 80 0.45 -15.68 -11.70
C PRO A 80 0.73 -16.46 -10.41
N GLY A 81 1.60 -17.48 -10.46
CA GLY A 81 1.99 -18.27 -9.30
C GLY A 81 2.70 -17.47 -8.20
N GLU A 82 3.56 -16.51 -8.57
CA GLU A 82 4.24 -15.64 -7.59
C GLU A 82 3.27 -14.68 -6.90
N LEU A 83 2.32 -14.14 -7.67
CA LEU A 83 1.25 -13.29 -7.15
C LEU A 83 0.31 -14.09 -6.23
N GLN A 84 -0.01 -15.34 -6.59
CA GLN A 84 -0.81 -16.24 -5.76
C GLN A 84 -0.07 -16.64 -4.47
N ALA A 85 1.22 -16.94 -4.54
CA ALA A 85 2.02 -17.27 -3.36
C ALA A 85 2.06 -16.10 -2.37
N THR A 86 2.36 -14.90 -2.84
CA THR A 86 2.37 -13.67 -2.01
C THR A 86 1.01 -13.42 -1.36
N ARG A 87 -0.09 -13.71 -2.06
CA ARG A 87 -1.45 -13.57 -1.52
C ARG A 87 -1.74 -14.56 -0.42
N GLU A 88 -1.34 -15.81 -0.63
CA GLU A 88 -1.59 -16.87 0.34
C GLU A 88 -0.76 -16.66 1.60
N GLU A 89 0.50 -16.28 1.46
CA GLU A 89 1.37 -15.89 2.58
C GLU A 89 0.71 -14.82 3.45
N ARG A 90 0.28 -13.71 2.84
CA ARG A 90 -0.40 -12.63 3.57
C ARG A 90 -1.75 -13.04 4.17
N ARG A 91 -2.47 -13.97 3.55
CA ARG A 91 -3.71 -14.51 4.12
C ARG A 91 -3.43 -15.32 5.37
N VAL A 92 -2.41 -16.17 5.34
CA VAL A 92 -1.99 -16.98 6.49
C VAL A 92 -1.50 -16.08 7.63
N GLU A 93 -0.70 -15.05 7.32
CA GLU A 93 -0.25 -14.07 8.32
C GLU A 93 -1.42 -13.29 8.93
N PHE A 94 -2.37 -12.84 8.10
CA PHE A 94 -3.59 -12.18 8.57
C PHE A 94 -4.42 -13.10 9.48
N GLU A 95 -4.60 -14.37 9.13
CA GLU A 95 -5.30 -15.34 9.97
C GLU A 95 -4.59 -15.53 11.32
N GLY A 96 -3.26 -15.66 11.31
CA GLY A 96 -2.46 -15.71 12.53
C GLY A 96 -2.73 -14.51 13.43
N ALA A 97 -2.65 -13.30 12.88
CA ALA A 97 -2.94 -12.07 13.61
C ALA A 97 -4.40 -12.00 14.09
N VAL A 98 -5.37 -12.49 13.32
CA VAL A 98 -6.78 -12.57 13.75
C VAL A 98 -6.91 -13.47 14.97
N THR A 99 -6.30 -14.65 14.98
CA THR A 99 -6.39 -15.57 16.13
C THR A 99 -5.80 -14.98 17.40
N GLU A 100 -4.68 -14.26 17.29
CA GLU A 100 -4.09 -13.53 18.42
C GLU A 100 -5.06 -12.48 18.97
N ARG A 101 -5.70 -11.72 18.08
CA ARG A 101 -6.64 -10.66 18.46
C ARG A 101 -7.95 -11.18 19.01
N GLU A 102 -8.41 -12.35 18.57
CA GLU A 102 -9.55 -13.05 19.19
C GLU A 102 -9.23 -13.45 20.64
N ALA A 103 -8.01 -13.92 20.91
CA ALA A 103 -7.58 -14.26 22.27
C ALA A 103 -7.55 -13.00 23.16
N GLN A 104 -6.96 -11.90 22.67
CA GLN A 104 -6.95 -10.63 23.38
C GLN A 104 -8.36 -10.08 23.63
N LEU A 105 -9.26 -10.20 22.66
CA LEU A 105 -10.66 -9.81 22.82
C LEU A 105 -11.31 -10.61 23.95
N LYS A 106 -11.17 -11.95 23.95
CA LYS A 106 -11.72 -12.84 25.00
C LYS A 106 -11.29 -12.42 26.40
N GLU A 107 -10.02 -12.05 26.56
CA GLU A 107 -9.51 -11.54 27.84
C GLU A 107 -10.15 -10.20 28.23
N ARG A 108 -10.24 -9.26 27.29
CA ARG A 108 -10.83 -7.92 27.50
C ARG A 108 -12.30 -7.98 27.91
N VAL A 109 -13.06 -8.93 27.38
CA VAL A 109 -14.51 -9.04 27.65
C VAL A 109 -14.87 -10.10 28.69
N ALA A 110 -13.89 -10.67 29.40
CA ALA A 110 -14.11 -11.75 30.36
C ALA A 110 -15.09 -11.38 31.50
N ARG A 111 -15.19 -10.10 31.85
CA ARG A 111 -16.08 -9.58 32.90
C ARG A 111 -17.47 -9.15 32.41
N ILE A 112 -17.68 -9.20 31.09
CA ILE A 112 -18.95 -8.82 30.46
C ILE A 112 -19.92 -10.00 30.52
N ALA A 113 -21.22 -9.69 30.53
CA ALA A 113 -22.28 -10.71 30.46
C ALA A 113 -22.06 -11.66 29.27
N GLU A 114 -22.22 -12.96 29.51
CA GLU A 114 -21.94 -14.04 28.55
C GLU A 114 -22.53 -13.77 27.16
N GLN A 115 -23.82 -13.42 27.11
CA GLN A 115 -24.54 -13.17 25.87
C GLN A 115 -23.89 -12.03 25.06
N LYS A 116 -23.44 -10.97 25.72
CA LYS A 116 -22.83 -9.81 25.07
C LYS A 116 -21.41 -10.11 24.59
N ARG A 117 -20.65 -10.88 25.38
CA ARG A 117 -19.34 -11.40 25.00
C ARG A 117 -19.42 -12.22 23.71
N GLN A 118 -20.32 -13.19 23.65
CA GLN A 118 -20.48 -14.04 22.46
C GLN A 118 -20.84 -13.22 21.22
N ILE A 119 -21.69 -12.19 21.36
CA ILE A 119 -22.01 -11.27 20.26
C ILE A 119 -20.76 -10.49 19.82
N ALA A 120 -19.96 -9.98 20.75
CA ALA A 120 -18.75 -9.22 20.41
C ALA A 120 -17.71 -10.08 19.68
N GLU A 121 -17.44 -11.29 20.17
CA GLU A 121 -16.54 -12.26 19.52
C GLU A 121 -17.06 -12.65 18.13
N HIS A 122 -18.36 -12.89 18.00
CA HIS A 122 -18.97 -13.19 16.70
C HIS A 122 -18.84 -12.03 15.72
N VAL A 123 -19.12 -10.80 16.15
CA VAL A 123 -18.97 -9.62 15.29
C VAL A 123 -17.52 -9.41 14.89
N PHE A 124 -16.56 -9.60 15.81
CA PHE A 124 -15.13 -9.50 15.49
C PHE A 124 -14.73 -10.49 14.38
N SER A 125 -15.07 -11.77 14.56
CA SER A 125 -14.76 -12.81 13.55
C SER A 125 -15.42 -12.51 12.19
N GLN A 126 -16.67 -12.05 12.19
CA GLN A 126 -17.35 -11.65 10.95
C GLN A 126 -16.66 -10.48 10.25
N LEU A 127 -16.19 -9.48 10.99
CA LEU A 127 -15.48 -8.34 10.41
C LEU A 127 -14.14 -8.76 9.80
N ALA A 128 -13.40 -9.64 10.48
CA ALA A 128 -12.15 -10.20 9.98
C ALA A 128 -12.38 -11.00 8.67
N GLU A 129 -13.38 -11.88 8.65
CA GLU A 129 -13.75 -12.65 7.46
C GLU A 129 -14.22 -11.76 6.30
N ILE A 130 -15.01 -10.72 6.58
CA ILE A 130 -15.41 -9.75 5.56
C ILE A 130 -14.19 -9.04 4.98
N LYS A 131 -13.26 -8.58 5.83
CA LYS A 131 -12.03 -7.89 5.39
C LYS A 131 -11.21 -8.81 4.49
N LYS A 132 -10.90 -10.03 4.95
CA LYS A 132 -10.15 -11.04 4.19
C LYS A 132 -10.78 -11.32 2.82
N ARG A 133 -12.09 -11.59 2.79
CA ARG A 133 -12.81 -11.88 1.53
C ARG A 133 -12.77 -10.69 0.58
N MET A 134 -12.98 -9.47 1.08
CA MET A 134 -13.00 -8.27 0.25
C MET A 134 -11.63 -7.94 -0.33
N LEU A 135 -10.56 -8.01 0.48
CA LEU A 135 -9.20 -7.82 0.00
C LEU A 135 -8.81 -8.86 -1.05
N GLY A 136 -9.22 -10.13 -0.85
CA GLY A 136 -9.06 -11.18 -1.85
C GLY A 136 -9.75 -10.84 -3.18
N GLN A 137 -11.01 -10.41 -3.13
CA GLN A 137 -11.74 -10.00 -4.32
C GLN A 137 -11.11 -8.78 -5.01
N PHE A 138 -10.63 -7.79 -4.26
CA PHE A 138 -9.95 -6.63 -4.84
C PHE A 138 -8.69 -7.04 -5.60
N LEU A 139 -7.87 -7.91 -5.02
CA LEU A 139 -6.67 -8.42 -5.65
C LEU A 139 -6.98 -9.23 -6.93
N GLU A 140 -8.06 -9.99 -6.97
CA GLU A 140 -8.51 -10.66 -8.20
C GLU A 140 -8.91 -9.68 -9.30
N VAL A 141 -9.60 -8.59 -8.95
CA VAL A 141 -9.96 -7.54 -9.92
C VAL A 141 -8.70 -6.83 -10.43
N ILE A 142 -7.73 -6.56 -9.57
CA ILE A 142 -6.45 -5.93 -9.94
C ILE A 142 -5.69 -6.78 -10.96
N ASP A 143 -5.69 -8.11 -10.83
CA ASP A 143 -5.05 -8.98 -11.84
C ASP A 143 -5.73 -8.90 -13.21
N ARG A 144 -7.07 -8.81 -13.22
CA ARG A 144 -7.82 -8.63 -14.46
C ARG A 144 -7.47 -7.30 -15.11
N LEU A 145 -7.26 -6.24 -14.32
CA LEU A 145 -6.81 -4.94 -14.82
C LEU A 145 -5.41 -5.03 -15.44
N ASP A 146 -4.47 -5.76 -14.84
CA ASP A 146 -3.15 -6.03 -15.42
C ASP A 146 -3.27 -6.75 -16.78
N ALA A 147 -4.12 -7.78 -16.87
CA ALA A 147 -4.34 -8.51 -18.13
C ALA A 147 -4.92 -7.63 -19.24
N VAL A 148 -5.89 -6.76 -18.91
CA VAL A 148 -6.42 -5.78 -19.85
C VAL A 148 -5.34 -4.79 -20.28
N LEU A 149 -4.53 -4.29 -19.35
CA LEU A 149 -3.46 -3.35 -19.66
C LEU A 149 -2.39 -3.97 -20.58
N VAL A 150 -2.05 -5.26 -20.38
CA VAL A 150 -1.18 -6.02 -21.30
C VAL A 150 -1.79 -6.09 -22.71
N SER A 151 -3.10 -6.32 -22.82
CA SER A 151 -3.76 -6.33 -24.13
C SER A 151 -3.72 -4.95 -24.80
N VAL A 152 -3.94 -3.86 -24.04
CA VAL A 152 -3.84 -2.49 -24.56
C VAL A 152 -2.42 -2.20 -25.05
N LEU A 153 -1.40 -2.61 -24.28
CA LEU A 153 0.00 -2.45 -24.65
C LEU A 153 0.34 -3.21 -25.93
N SER A 154 -0.09 -4.47 -26.04
CA SER A 154 0.12 -5.30 -27.23
C SER A 154 -0.49 -4.66 -28.48
N ARG A 155 -1.74 -4.18 -28.39
CA ARG A 155 -2.41 -3.50 -29.51
C ARG A 155 -1.75 -2.17 -29.87
N THR A 156 -1.25 -1.44 -28.88
CA THR A 156 -0.48 -0.21 -29.10
C THR A 156 0.81 -0.52 -29.88
N ASP A 157 1.53 -1.57 -29.50
CA ASP A 157 2.74 -2.01 -30.18
C ASP A 157 2.45 -2.40 -31.64
N LYS A 158 1.44 -3.25 -31.88
CA LYS A 158 1.02 -3.64 -33.25
C LYS A 158 0.61 -2.42 -34.10
N ALA A 159 -0.16 -1.49 -33.53
CA ALA A 159 -0.61 -0.29 -34.25
C ALA A 159 0.56 0.64 -34.62
N ALA A 160 1.56 0.75 -33.75
CA ALA A 160 2.78 1.49 -34.04
C ALA A 160 3.60 0.81 -35.16
N GLU A 161 3.77 -0.50 -35.10
CA GLU A 161 4.47 -1.29 -36.13
C GLU A 161 3.80 -1.21 -37.51
N ALA A 162 2.46 -1.19 -37.53
CA ALA A 162 1.67 -1.01 -38.74
C ALA A 162 1.64 0.45 -39.26
N GLY A 163 2.28 1.39 -38.56
CA GLY A 163 2.29 2.81 -38.91
C GLY A 163 0.92 3.50 -38.75
N ILE A 164 0.01 2.91 -37.97
CA ILE A 164 -1.32 3.47 -37.66
C ILE A 164 -1.19 4.58 -36.62
N LEU A 165 -0.28 4.41 -35.66
CA LEU A 165 0.07 5.45 -34.69
C LEU A 165 1.28 6.22 -35.18
N ASP A 166 1.15 7.55 -35.30
CA ASP A 166 2.31 8.42 -35.40
C ASP A 166 3.05 8.49 -34.05
N GLU A 167 4.28 9.04 -34.06
CA GLU A 167 5.14 9.13 -32.87
C GLU A 167 4.47 9.88 -31.70
N THR A 168 3.64 10.89 -32.00
CA THR A 168 2.97 11.70 -30.98
C THR A 168 1.84 10.89 -30.34
N ALA A 169 0.98 10.29 -31.15
CA ALA A 169 -0.11 9.43 -30.70
C ALA A 169 0.40 8.22 -29.92
N GLN A 170 1.50 7.61 -30.37
CA GLN A 170 2.16 6.50 -29.68
C GLN A 170 2.65 6.94 -28.29
N THR A 171 3.32 8.09 -28.20
CA THR A 171 3.82 8.64 -26.92
C THR A 171 2.68 8.92 -25.93
N GLU A 172 1.56 9.48 -26.40
CA GLU A 172 0.39 9.75 -25.57
C GLU A 172 -0.23 8.47 -24.99
N VAL A 173 -0.42 7.43 -25.83
CA VAL A 173 -0.99 6.15 -25.39
C VAL A 173 -0.06 5.46 -24.40
N TYR A 174 1.26 5.43 -24.65
CA TYR A 174 2.21 4.89 -23.68
C TYR A 174 2.22 5.66 -22.35
N GLY A 175 2.07 6.99 -22.39
CA GLY A 175 1.91 7.79 -21.18
C GLY A 175 0.70 7.35 -20.35
N ALA A 176 -0.43 7.10 -21.00
CA ALA A 176 -1.63 6.58 -20.33
C ALA A 176 -1.42 5.15 -19.77
N ILE A 177 -0.73 4.28 -20.51
CA ILE A 177 -0.39 2.91 -20.04
C ILE A 177 0.49 2.98 -18.80
N ARG A 178 1.51 3.85 -18.76
CA ARG A 178 2.37 4.04 -17.58
C ARG A 178 1.58 4.52 -16.37
N SER A 179 0.68 5.48 -16.57
CA SER A 179 -0.21 5.97 -15.50
C SER A 179 -1.12 4.87 -14.96
N ALA A 180 -1.70 4.06 -15.85
CA ALA A 180 -2.52 2.91 -15.47
C ALA A 180 -1.70 1.86 -14.70
N GLU A 181 -0.47 1.59 -15.13
CA GLU A 181 0.43 0.65 -14.46
C GLU A 181 0.76 1.11 -13.03
N ALA A 182 1.10 2.38 -12.85
CA ALA A 182 1.35 2.96 -11.54
C ALA A 182 0.11 2.87 -10.62
N ALA A 183 -1.08 3.14 -11.16
CA ALA A 183 -2.33 3.05 -10.41
C ALA A 183 -2.67 1.60 -9.99
N ILE A 184 -2.42 0.62 -10.87
CA ILE A 184 -2.56 -0.81 -10.55
C ILE A 184 -1.61 -1.22 -9.41
N VAL A 185 -0.35 -0.81 -9.48
CA VAL A 185 0.64 -1.09 -8.44
C VAL A 185 0.20 -0.47 -7.11
N ALA A 186 -0.20 0.81 -7.11
CA ALA A 186 -0.68 1.47 -5.90
C ALA A 186 -1.92 0.79 -5.29
N ALA A 187 -2.86 0.32 -6.11
CA ALA A 187 -4.03 -0.43 -5.64
C ALA A 187 -3.65 -1.79 -5.05
N ARG A 188 -2.69 -2.49 -5.67
CA ARG A 188 -2.16 -3.77 -5.17
C ARG A 188 -1.47 -3.59 -3.82
N ASP A 189 -0.59 -2.60 -3.72
CA ASP A 189 0.15 -2.30 -2.50
C ASP A 189 -0.79 -1.91 -1.36
N ALA A 190 -1.81 -1.10 -1.64
CA ALA A 190 -2.84 -0.74 -0.66
C ALA A 190 -3.61 -1.98 -0.17
N ALA A 191 -3.99 -2.90 -1.06
CA ALA A 191 -4.68 -4.12 -0.67
C ALA A 191 -3.78 -5.05 0.16
N HIS A 192 -2.50 -5.16 -0.19
CA HIS A 192 -1.52 -5.95 0.56
C HIS A 192 -1.22 -5.37 1.94
N ALA A 193 -1.03 -4.06 2.05
CA ALA A 193 -0.82 -3.39 3.33
C ALA A 193 -1.99 -3.60 4.30
N GLU A 194 -3.22 -3.70 3.80
CA GLU A 194 -4.38 -3.96 4.65
C GLU A 194 -4.48 -5.41 5.15
N PHE A 195 -3.78 -6.37 4.55
CA PHE A 195 -3.59 -7.69 5.16
C PHE A 195 -2.65 -7.64 6.37
N ASP A 196 -1.81 -6.62 6.48
CA ASP A 196 -0.88 -6.47 7.62
C ASP A 196 -1.58 -5.79 8.82
N VAL A 197 -2.82 -5.33 8.64
CA VAL A 197 -3.59 -4.58 9.63
C VAL A 197 -4.82 -5.36 10.08
N VAL A 198 -4.69 -6.08 11.20
CA VAL A 198 -5.85 -6.50 12.00
C VAL A 198 -6.15 -5.37 12.99
N ARG A 199 -7.42 -4.97 13.13
CA ARG A 199 -7.82 -3.93 14.09
C ARG A 199 -8.01 -4.52 15.49
N GLU A 200 -7.71 -3.73 16.53
CA GLU A 200 -7.88 -4.13 17.93
C GLU A 200 -9.20 -3.60 18.47
N VAL A 201 -9.80 -4.34 19.40
CA VAL A 201 -10.86 -3.79 20.25
C VAL A 201 -10.19 -3.01 21.37
N GLY A 202 -10.57 -1.74 21.52
CA GLY A 202 -10.07 -0.87 22.57
C GLY A 202 -10.41 -1.33 23.99
N ASP A 203 -10.25 -0.44 24.96
CA ASP A 203 -10.49 -0.79 26.35
C ASP A 203 -11.99 -0.99 26.63
N VAL A 204 -12.30 -2.05 27.38
CA VAL A 204 -13.65 -2.46 27.74
C VAL A 204 -13.75 -2.54 29.25
N ALA A 205 -14.52 -1.63 29.84
CA ALA A 205 -14.79 -1.61 31.28
C ALA A 205 -16.17 -2.18 31.62
N ASP A 206 -17.14 -1.99 30.71
CA ASP A 206 -18.54 -2.30 30.86
C ASP A 206 -19.22 -2.51 29.48
N GLU A 207 -20.53 -2.74 29.48
CA GLU A 207 -21.28 -3.00 28.23
C GLU A 207 -21.37 -1.77 27.31
N GLU A 208 -21.36 -0.55 27.86
CA GLU A 208 -21.44 0.67 27.07
C GLU A 208 -20.14 0.92 26.32
N THR A 209 -19.01 0.79 27.02
CA THR A 209 -17.67 0.87 26.44
C THR A 209 -17.42 -0.26 25.43
N LEU A 210 -17.90 -1.48 25.67
CA LEU A 210 -17.88 -2.56 24.67
C LEU A 210 -18.65 -2.18 23.40
N ARG A 211 -19.87 -1.65 23.54
CA ARG A 211 -20.68 -1.24 22.38
C ARG A 211 -19.99 -0.17 21.56
N SER A 212 -19.39 0.82 22.23
CA SER A 212 -18.63 1.88 21.60
C SER A 212 -17.40 1.32 20.86
N ALA A 213 -16.60 0.48 21.52
CA ALA A 213 -15.42 -0.14 20.94
C ALA A 213 -15.75 -0.99 19.69
N MET A 214 -16.80 -1.81 19.73
CA MET A 214 -17.24 -2.59 18.57
C MET A 214 -17.76 -1.73 17.42
N THR A 215 -18.37 -0.59 17.74
CA THR A 215 -18.83 0.38 16.73
C THR A 215 -17.63 1.03 16.02
N THR A 216 -16.62 1.44 16.79
CA THR A 216 -15.37 1.98 16.26
C THR A 216 -14.66 0.95 15.38
N LEU A 217 -14.47 -0.27 15.86
CA LEU A 217 -13.86 -1.36 15.11
C LEU A 217 -14.52 -1.55 13.73
N ARG A 218 -15.86 -1.63 13.71
CA ARG A 218 -16.61 -1.77 12.45
C ARG A 218 -16.35 -0.60 11.50
N ASN A 219 -16.35 0.63 12.03
CA ASN A 219 -16.15 1.82 11.21
C ASN A 219 -14.72 1.90 10.66
N GLU A 220 -13.72 1.49 11.45
CA GLU A 220 -12.32 1.41 11.01
C GLU A 220 -12.14 0.37 9.91
N VAL A 221 -12.63 -0.86 10.11
CA VAL A 221 -12.59 -1.91 9.06
C VAL A 221 -13.29 -1.46 7.78
N ARG A 222 -14.40 -0.74 7.91
CA ARG A 222 -15.10 -0.16 6.76
C ARG A 222 -14.25 0.91 6.07
N GLY A 223 -13.63 1.81 6.82
CA GLY A 223 -12.77 2.86 6.29
C GLY A 223 -11.56 2.30 5.54
N ASP A 224 -10.91 1.28 6.10
CA ASP A 224 -9.80 0.55 5.49
C ASP A 224 -10.22 0.00 4.10
N LEU A 225 -11.35 -0.72 4.04
CA LEU A 225 -11.86 -1.29 2.80
C LEU A 225 -12.30 -0.22 1.79
N GLU A 226 -12.85 0.90 2.25
CA GLU A 226 -13.22 2.03 1.38
C GLU A 226 -11.99 2.72 0.78
N ALA A 227 -10.88 2.80 1.53
CA ALA A 227 -9.61 3.33 1.04
C ALA A 227 -9.03 2.46 -0.08
N VAL A 228 -8.95 1.14 0.11
CA VAL A 228 -8.49 0.20 -0.93
C VAL A 228 -9.41 0.25 -2.15
N ARG A 229 -10.74 0.28 -1.93
CA ARG A 229 -11.71 0.38 -3.02
C ARG A 229 -11.55 1.66 -3.84
N THR A 230 -11.14 2.76 -3.22
CA THR A 230 -10.87 4.03 -3.92
C THR A 230 -9.66 3.87 -4.84
N LYS A 231 -8.58 3.27 -4.36
CA LYS A 231 -7.40 2.93 -5.20
C LYS A 231 -7.74 1.99 -6.34
N LEU A 232 -8.60 1.01 -6.10
CA LEU A 232 -9.09 0.13 -7.16
C LEU A 232 -9.86 0.88 -8.25
N ARG A 233 -10.68 1.87 -7.88
CA ARG A 233 -11.39 2.71 -8.86
C ARG A 233 -10.43 3.58 -9.67
N GLU A 234 -9.45 4.19 -9.02
CA GLU A 234 -8.40 4.96 -9.70
C GLU A 234 -7.66 4.08 -10.74
N ALA A 235 -7.28 2.86 -10.37
CA ALA A 235 -6.66 1.89 -11.27
C ALA A 235 -7.58 1.52 -12.45
N HIS A 236 -8.85 1.23 -12.18
CA HIS A 236 -9.83 0.91 -13.20
C HIS A 236 -10.04 2.07 -14.19
N GLU A 237 -10.17 3.30 -13.69
CA GLU A 237 -10.32 4.50 -14.52
C GLU A 237 -9.08 4.76 -15.37
N ALA A 238 -7.89 4.59 -14.82
CA ALA A 238 -6.64 4.76 -15.56
C ALA A 238 -6.49 3.74 -16.70
N VAL A 239 -6.80 2.45 -16.44
CA VAL A 239 -6.82 1.41 -17.49
C VAL A 239 -7.87 1.70 -18.55
N ARG A 240 -9.08 2.10 -18.14
CA ARG A 240 -10.14 2.49 -19.07
C ARG A 240 -9.71 3.68 -19.95
N ASN A 241 -9.03 4.67 -19.37
CA ASN A 241 -8.53 5.82 -20.11
C ASN A 241 -7.51 5.40 -21.16
N ALA A 242 -6.53 4.56 -20.79
CA ALA A 242 -5.54 4.03 -21.74
C ALA A 242 -6.22 3.28 -22.91
N ALA A 243 -7.19 2.42 -22.62
CA ALA A 243 -7.96 1.71 -23.64
C ALA A 243 -8.77 2.66 -24.54
N THR A 244 -9.40 3.68 -23.96
CA THR A 244 -10.22 4.66 -24.70
C THR A 244 -9.34 5.53 -25.60
N MET A 245 -8.19 5.98 -25.10
CA MET A 245 -7.23 6.75 -25.89
C MET A 245 -6.71 5.97 -27.10
N LEU A 246 -6.47 4.67 -26.94
CA LEU A 246 -6.11 3.80 -28.06
C LEU A 246 -7.28 3.66 -29.04
N ALA A 247 -8.49 3.37 -28.55
CA ALA A 247 -9.69 3.16 -29.38
C ALA A 247 -10.12 4.40 -30.19
N GLN A 248 -9.77 5.61 -29.74
CA GLN A 248 -10.02 6.85 -30.49
C GLN A 248 -9.13 7.00 -31.73
N ARG A 249 -8.11 6.14 -31.90
CA ARG A 249 -7.20 6.20 -33.05
C ARG A 249 -7.84 5.50 -34.25
N PRO A 250 -7.91 6.17 -35.42
CA PRO A 250 -8.48 5.57 -36.62
C PRO A 250 -7.78 4.24 -36.93
N ARG A 251 -8.55 3.24 -37.36
CA ARG A 251 -8.06 1.96 -37.89
C ARG A 251 -7.31 1.07 -36.88
N VAL A 252 -7.29 1.42 -35.60
CA VAL A 252 -6.63 0.62 -34.56
C VAL A 252 -7.27 -0.77 -34.33
N ASP A 253 -8.51 -0.95 -34.77
CA ASP A 253 -9.18 -2.25 -34.75
C ASP A 253 -8.70 -3.18 -35.87
N GLU A 254 -8.04 -2.65 -36.92
CA GLU A 254 -7.50 -3.44 -38.03
C GLU A 254 -6.25 -4.25 -37.66
N VAL A 255 -5.64 -3.99 -36.50
CA VAL A 255 -4.46 -4.71 -35.97
C VAL A 255 -4.82 -5.79 -34.94
N GLU A 256 -6.11 -6.12 -34.78
CA GLU A 256 -6.54 -7.24 -33.91
C GLU A 256 -6.20 -8.64 -34.47
N GLU A 257 -5.85 -8.78 -35.75
CA GLU A 257 -5.40 -10.06 -36.35
C GLU A 257 -4.03 -10.55 -35.83
#